data_AF-A0A0G0UVH6-F1
#
_entry.id   AF-A0A0G0UVH6-F1
#
_cell.length_a   1.000
_cell.length_b   1.000
_cell.length_c   1.000
_cell.angle_alpha   90.00
_cell.angle_beta   90.00
_cell.angle_gamma   90.00
#
_symmetry.space_group_name_H-M   'P 1'
#
loop_
_entity.id
_entity.type
_entity.pdbx_description
1 polymer ?
#
loop_
_entity_poly.entity_id
_entity_poly.type
_entity_poly.pdbx_seq_one_letter_code
_entity_poly.pdbx_strand_id
1 'polypeptide(L)'
;MSAVIALDRVLKVAIQEIPELGLKADEVSCLFNVPFMCDEKEAIVFVDSLYEKPLRTAEVRERLATVICNCVARHFNLNIEVFVRPFKPDNGFASFRRGT
;
A
#
# COMPACT_ATOMS: atom_id res chain seq x y z
N MET A 1 18.64 -11.97 1.09
CA MET A 1 17.67 -11.03 0.47
C MET A 1 17.37 -9.95 1.50
N SER A 2 17.51 -8.67 1.16
CA SER A 2 17.23 -7.58 2.12
C SER A 2 15.78 -7.65 2.59
N ALA A 3 15.53 -7.44 3.89
CA ALA A 3 14.18 -7.45 4.46
C ALA A 3 13.28 -6.41 3.77
N VAL A 4 13.85 -5.29 3.33
CA VAL A 4 13.19 -4.27 2.49
C VAL A 4 12.66 -4.86 1.18
N ILE A 5 13.48 -5.65 0.48
CA ILE A 5 13.11 -6.25 -0.81
C ILE A 5 11.98 -7.27 -0.61
N ALA A 6 12.04 -8.05 0.46
CA ALA A 6 11.00 -9.00 0.81
C ALA A 6 9.68 -8.27 1.13
N LEU A 7 9.74 -7.21 1.94
CA LEU A 7 8.58 -6.43 2.34
C LEU A 7 7.95 -5.69 1.14
N ASP A 8 8.76 -5.07 0.27
CA ASP A 8 8.28 -4.46 -0.98
C ASP A 8 7.49 -5.45 -1.84
N ARG A 9 8.01 -6.68 -2.00
CA ARG A 9 7.32 -7.73 -2.74
C ARG A 9 6.01 -8.14 -2.08
N VAL A 10 6.00 -8.31 -0.76
CA VAL A 10 4.79 -8.68 -0.01
C VAL A 10 3.71 -7.60 -0.13
N LEU A 11 4.08 -6.33 0.01
CA LEU A 11 3.14 -5.21 -0.12
C LEU A 11 2.55 -5.11 -1.53
N LYS A 12 3.37 -5.30 -2.58
CA LYS A 12 2.91 -5.30 -3.97
C LYS A 12 1.92 -6.42 -4.25
N VAL A 13 2.19 -7.62 -3.74
CA VAL A 13 1.26 -8.77 -3.87
C VAL A 13 -0.05 -8.49 -3.12
N ALA A 14 0.02 -7.98 -1.89
CA ALA A 14 -1.15 -7.64 -1.09
C ALA A 14 -2.09 -6.65 -1.80
N ILE A 15 -1.53 -5.64 -2.49
CA ILE A 15 -2.32 -4.67 -3.25
C ILE A 15 -3.02 -5.32 -4.46
N GLN A 16 -2.37 -6.29 -5.11
CA GLN A 16 -2.95 -7.01 -6.25
C GLN A 16 -4.13 -7.92 -5.87
N GLU A 17 -4.26 -8.30 -4.59
CA GLU A 17 -5.40 -9.07 -4.09
C GLU A 17 -6.70 -8.25 -4.01
N ILE A 18 -6.63 -6.92 -4.20
CA ILE A 18 -7.79 -6.03 -4.23
C ILE A 18 -8.06 -5.58 -5.68
N PRO A 19 -8.84 -6.34 -6.46
CA PRO A 19 -9.03 -6.07 -7.89
C PRO A 19 -9.69 -4.71 -8.17
N GLU A 20 -10.48 -4.19 -7.24
CA GLU A 20 -11.14 -2.87 -7.35
C GLU A 20 -10.14 -1.71 -7.39
N LEU A 21 -8.91 -1.91 -6.90
CA LEU A 21 -7.86 -0.91 -7.06
C LEU A 21 -7.44 -0.81 -8.53
N GLY A 22 -7.48 -1.92 -9.28
CA GLY A 22 -7.03 -1.98 -10.67
C GLY A 22 -5.60 -1.50 -10.82
N LEU A 23 -4.72 -1.90 -9.89
CA LEU A 23 -3.31 -1.57 -9.85
C LEU A 23 -2.47 -2.80 -10.19
N LYS A 24 -1.44 -2.59 -11.00
CA LYS A 24 -0.39 -3.59 -11.24
C LYS A 24 0.78 -3.38 -10.26
N ALA A 25 1.61 -4.41 -10.07
CA ALA A 25 2.75 -4.33 -9.15
C ALA A 25 3.78 -3.26 -9.52
N ASP A 26 3.92 -2.94 -10.81
CA ASP A 26 4.80 -1.88 -11.32
C ASP A 26 4.22 -0.47 -11.17
N GLU A 27 2.92 -0.34 -10.90
CA GLU A 27 2.23 0.92 -10.58
C GLU A 27 2.26 1.24 -9.08
N VAL A 28 2.79 0.33 -8.26
CA VAL A 28 2.91 0.47 -6.81
C VAL A 28 4.36 0.79 -6.45
N SER A 29 4.56 1.89 -5.74
CA SER A 29 5.86 2.27 -5.19
C SER A 29 5.82 2.20 -3.66
N CYS A 30 6.77 1.49 -3.06
CA CYS A 30 6.98 1.45 -1.61
C CYS A 30 8.21 2.28 -1.26
N LEU A 31 8.03 3.24 -0.35
CA LEU A 31 9.11 4.09 0.17
C LEU A 31 9.38 3.68 1.62
N PHE A 32 10.65 3.45 1.94
CA PHE A 32 11.10 3.06 3.27
C PHE A 32 11.95 4.18 3.85
N ASN A 33 11.45 4.84 4.91
CA ASN A 33 12.08 6.03 5.49
C ASN A 33 13.32 5.72 6.35
N VAL A 34 13.53 4.45 6.70
CA VAL A 34 14.67 3.95 7.46
C VAL A 34 15.16 2.64 6.84
N PRO A 35 16.41 2.23 7.08
CA PRO A 35 16.83 0.88 6.75
C PRO A 35 15.94 -0.09 7.54
N PHE A 36 14.98 -0.72 6.88
CA PHE A 36 14.10 -1.68 7.52
C PHE A 36 14.97 -2.83 8.04
N MET A 37 15.19 -2.85 9.35
CA MET A 37 15.89 -3.93 10.03
C MET A 37 14.85 -4.95 10.45
N CYS A 38 15.08 -6.21 10.12
CA CYS A 38 14.15 -7.30 10.43
C CYS A 38 13.94 -7.52 11.94
N ASP A 39 14.75 -6.87 12.78
CA ASP A 39 14.67 -6.90 14.25
C ASP A 39 13.71 -5.84 14.81
N GLU A 40 13.19 -4.93 13.98
CA GLU A 40 12.15 -3.99 14.41
C GLU A 40 10.84 -4.72 14.62
N LYS A 41 10.29 -4.59 15.84
CA LYS A 41 9.05 -5.25 16.25
C LYS A 41 7.80 -4.54 15.71
N GLU A 42 7.95 -3.37 15.09
CA GLU A 42 6.83 -2.51 14.73
C GLU A 42 7.03 -1.95 13.31
N ALA A 43 5.97 -1.96 12.51
CA ALA A 43 5.95 -1.38 11.19
C ALA A 43 4.68 -0.55 11.00
N ILE A 44 4.83 0.67 10.49
CA ILE A 44 3.71 1.53 10.13
C ILE A 44 3.71 1.70 8.61
N VAL A 45 2.61 1.32 7.97
CA VAL A 45 2.43 1.44 6.51
C VAL A 45 1.42 2.53 6.22
N PHE A 46 1.86 3.56 5.49
CA PHE A 46 0.97 4.56 4.92
C PHE A 46 0.68 4.21 3.46
N VAL A 47 -0.61 4.03 3.14
CA VAL A 47 -1.07 3.94 1.75
C VAL A 47 -1.62 5.30 1.36
N ASP A 48 -0.86 6.00 0.54
CA ASP A 48 -1.17 7.33 0.02
C ASP A 48 -1.32 7.29 -1.51
N SER A 49 -1.79 8.39 -2.09
CA SER A 49 -1.93 8.58 -3.54
C SER A 49 -2.85 7.56 -4.25
N LEU A 50 -3.76 6.92 -3.50
CA LEU A 50 -4.80 6.08 -4.06
C LEU A 50 -5.92 6.97 -4.65
N TYR A 51 -5.73 7.44 -5.88
CA TYR A 51 -6.68 8.32 -6.57
C TYR A 51 -8.12 7.80 -6.53
N GLU A 52 -9.07 8.73 -6.40
CA GLU A 52 -10.47 8.37 -6.35
C GLU A 52 -10.93 7.73 -7.68
N LYS A 53 -11.57 6.58 -7.56
CA LYS A 53 -12.29 5.88 -8.63
C LYS A 53 -13.58 5.34 -8.02
N PRO A 54 -14.66 5.16 -8.79
CA PRO A 54 -15.94 4.66 -8.27
C PRO A 54 -15.83 3.36 -7.46
N LEU A 55 -14.90 2.48 -7.85
CA LEU A 55 -14.69 1.18 -7.20
C LEU A 55 -13.79 1.26 -5.94
N ARG A 56 -13.11 2.37 -5.67
CA ARG A 56 -12.16 2.51 -4.55
C ARG A 56 -12.86 3.11 -3.32
N THR A 57 -13.90 2.42 -2.85
CA THR A 57 -14.78 2.84 -1.74
C THR A 57 -14.06 2.82 -0.38
N ALA A 58 -14.72 3.32 0.66
CA ALA A 58 -14.21 3.21 2.03
C ALA A 58 -14.02 1.76 2.47
N GLU A 59 -14.97 0.89 2.14
CA GLU A 59 -14.90 -0.56 2.40
C GLU A 59 -13.69 -1.21 1.70
N VAL A 60 -13.43 -0.83 0.45
CA VAL A 60 -12.26 -1.32 -0.31
C VAL A 60 -10.95 -0.88 0.35
N ARG A 61 -10.90 0.34 0.93
CA ARG A 61 -9.72 0.82 1.67
C ARG A 61 -9.52 0.07 2.99
N GLU A 62 -10.59 -0.22 3.73
CA GLU A 62 -10.54 -1.02 4.96
C GLU A 62 -10.07 -2.45 4.67
N ARG A 63 -10.59 -3.06 3.60
CA ARG A 63 -10.17 -4.38 3.15
C ARG A 63 -8.70 -4.39 2.71
N LEU A 64 -8.25 -3.35 2.00
CA LEU A 64 -6.84 -3.18 1.66
C LEU A 64 -5.94 -3.14 2.92
N ALA A 65 -6.33 -2.36 3.93
CA ALA A 65 -5.58 -2.29 5.19
C ALA A 65 -5.46 -3.68 5.84
N THR A 66 -6.58 -4.40 5.91
CA THR A 66 -6.65 -5.76 6.46
C THR A 66 -5.78 -6.75 5.69
N VAL A 67 -5.81 -6.72 4.36
CA VAL A 67 -5.01 -7.60 3.50
C VAL A 67 -3.51 -7.32 3.67
N ILE A 68 -3.10 -6.05 3.75
CA ILE A 68 -1.71 -5.69 4.01
C ILE A 68 -1.26 -6.24 5.37
N CYS A 69 -2.03 -6.01 6.45
CA CYS A 69 -1.72 -6.54 7.77
C CYS A 69 -1.51 -8.07 7.73
N ASN A 70 -2.46 -8.78 7.12
CA ASN A 70 -2.42 -10.24 7.04
C ASN A 70 -1.22 -10.75 6.22
N CYS A 71 -0.93 -10.12 5.08
CA CYS A 71 0.20 -10.52 4.23
C CYS A 71 1.53 -10.27 4.93
N VAL A 72 1.70 -9.15 5.62
CA VAL A 72 2.94 -8.88 6.36
C VAL A 72 3.08 -9.82 7.56
N ALA A 73 2.03 -10.01 8.36
CA ALA A 73 2.07 -10.89 9.54
C ALA A 73 2.39 -12.36 9.20
N ARG A 74 2.05 -12.83 7.98
CA ARG A 74 2.42 -14.18 7.51
C ARG A 74 3.90 -14.35 7.21
N HIS A 75 4.60 -13.27 6.87
CA HIS A 75 6.00 -13.31 6.42
C HIS A 75 6.97 -12.73 7.43
N PHE A 76 6.49 -11.91 8.37
CA PHE A 76 7.30 -11.18 9.33
C PHE A 76 6.66 -11.25 10.71
N ASN A 77 7.49 -11.42 11.75
CA ASN A 77 7.05 -11.40 13.14
C ASN A 77 7.12 -9.97 13.69
N LEU A 78 6.17 -9.13 13.27
CA LEU A 78 6.11 -7.72 13.63
C LEU A 78 4.67 -7.26 13.91
N ASN A 79 4.53 -6.25 14.77
CA ASN A 79 3.30 -5.50 14.97
C ASN A 79 3.15 -4.52 13.80
N ILE A 80 2.07 -4.64 13.03
CA ILE A 80 1.83 -3.78 11.87
C ILE A 80 0.60 -2.91 12.07
N GLU A 81 0.73 -1.64 11.76
CA GLU A 81 -0.37 -0.69 11.62
C GLU A 81 -0.44 -0.19 10.18
N VAL A 82 -1.63 -0.20 9.58
CA VAL A 82 -1.84 0.24 8.19
C VAL A 82 -2.84 1.36 8.15
N PHE A 83 -2.43 2.49 7.59
CA PHE A 83 -3.25 3.69 7.41
C PHE A 83 -3.47 3.94 5.92
N VAL A 84 -4.69 3.66 5.44
CA VAL A 84 -5.08 3.96 4.05
C VAL A 84 -5.79 5.32 4.02
N ARG A 85 -5.12 6.35 3.52
CA ARG A 85 -5.68 7.70 3.52
C ARG A 85 -6.60 7.90 2.30
N PRO A 86 -7.75 8.57 2.48
CA PRO A 86 -8.58 8.96 1.34
C PRO A 86 -7.86 10.00 0.51
N PHE A 87 -8.02 9.92 -0.80
CA PHE A 87 -7.55 10.94 -1.72
C PHE A 87 -8.34 12.24 -1.53
N LYS A 88 -7.64 13.37 -1.35
CA LYS A 88 -8.22 14.71 -1.16
C LYS A 88 -7.77 15.64 -2.31
N PRO A 89 -8.55 15.74 -3.41
CA PRO A 89 -8.14 16.51 -4.58
C PRO A 89 -8.01 18.02 -4.33
N ASP A 90 -8.73 18.55 -3.34
CA ASP A 90 -8.79 19.99 -3.04
C ASP A 90 -7.46 20.58 -2.54
N ASN A 91 -6.50 19.73 -2.16
CA ASN A 91 -5.18 20.14 -1.67
C ASN A 91 -4.12 20.24 -2.79
N GLY A 92 -4.51 20.69 -3.98
CA GLY A 92 -3.56 20.94 -5.08
C GLY A 92 -3.25 19.71 -5.93
N PHE A 93 -4.27 18.97 -6.36
CA PHE A 93 -4.11 17.89 -7.33
C PHE A 93 -4.22 18.37 -8.79
N ALA A 94 -3.29 17.92 -9.63
CA ALA A 94 -3.40 17.99 -11.08
C ALA A 94 -3.16 16.61 -11.68
N SER A 95 -3.94 16.23 -12.70
CA SER A 95 -3.67 15.03 -13.51
C SER A 95 -3.59 15.39 -14.97
N PHE A 96 -2.66 14.75 -15.67
CA PHE A 96 -2.54 14.84 -17.11
C PHE A 96 -2.60 13.42 -17.67
N ARG A 97 -3.61 13.16 -18.51
CA ARG A 97 -3.68 11.93 -19.29
C ARG A 97 -3.34 12.30 -20.73
N ARG A 98 -2.24 11.74 -21.27
CA ARG A 98 -2.06 11.74 -22.71
C ARG A 98 -3.16 10.84 -23.28
N GLY A 99 -4.02 11.40 -24.13
CA GLY A 99 -4.97 10.61 -24.90
C GLY A 99 -4.22 9.53 -25.66
N THR A 100 -4.66 8.29 -25.50
CA THR A 100 -4.33 7.18 -26.38
C THR A 100 -5.07 7.35 -27.69
#